data_AF-A0A4S3KT25-F1
#
_entry.id   AF-A0A4S3KT25-F1
#
_cell.length_a   1.000
_cell.length_b   1.000
_cell.length_c   1.000
_cell.angle_alpha   90.00
_cell.angle_beta   90.00
_cell.angle_gamma   90.00
#
_symmetry.space_group_name_H-M   'P 1'
#
loop_
_entity.id
_entity.type
_entity.pdbx_description
1 polymer ?
#
loop_
_entity_poly.entity_id
_entity_poly.type
_entity_poly.pdbx_seq_one_letter_code
_entity_poly.pdbx_strand_id
1 'polypeptide(L)'
;MSKNVDTIQVGSVRRRIKQSCVVRIEGKLIGVISRTSEITPIMRQHAITEESVGRVLAGMRRGDSFYCNGLVELMGTEFAETRLLHQQAHPSVQAVA
;
A
#
# COMPACT_ATOMS: atom_id res chain seq x y z
N MET A 1 41.87 24.11 15.25
CA MET A 1 41.25 23.16 14.30
C MET A 1 40.60 22.03 15.11
N SER A 2 39.29 22.10 15.36
CA SER A 2 38.52 20.99 15.94
C SER A 2 37.23 20.82 15.15
N LYS A 3 37.02 19.62 14.64
CA LYS A 3 35.92 19.23 13.76
C LYS A 3 34.64 19.12 14.59
N ASN A 4 33.66 19.99 14.34
CA ASN A 4 32.30 19.74 14.82
C ASN A 4 31.74 18.56 14.02
N VAL A 5 31.47 17.47 14.71
CA VAL A 5 30.84 16.28 14.14
C VAL A 5 29.34 16.51 14.25
N ASP A 6 28.73 16.96 13.15
CA ASP A 6 27.28 17.03 13.03
C ASP A 6 26.71 15.62 13.12
N THR A 7 26.18 15.28 14.29
CA THR A 7 25.46 14.02 14.49
C THR A 7 24.09 14.16 13.83
N ILE A 8 24.00 13.75 12.57
CA ILE A 8 22.71 13.62 11.87
C ILE A 8 21.95 12.47 12.53
N GLN A 9 20.98 12.79 13.39
CA GLN A 9 19.98 11.80 13.81
C GLN A 9 19.11 11.45 12.60
N VAL A 10 19.43 10.33 11.96
CA VAL A 10 18.59 9.75 10.91
C VAL A 10 17.29 9.29 11.56
N GLY A 11 16.21 10.06 11.35
CA GLY A 11 14.88 9.71 11.81
C GLY A 11 14.50 8.29 11.36
N SER A 12 13.85 7.53 12.24
CA SER A 12 13.43 6.16 11.95
C SER A 12 12.44 6.13 10.78
N VAL A 13 12.83 5.47 9.68
CA VAL A 13 11.96 5.22 8.53
C VAL A 13 11.03 4.06 8.86
N ARG A 14 9.75 4.35 9.16
CA ARG A 14 8.72 3.30 9.24
C ARG A 14 8.20 3.00 7.83
N ARG A 15 8.66 1.91 7.23
CA ARG A 15 8.14 1.40 5.96
C ARG A 15 6.77 0.76 6.21
N ARG A 16 5.69 1.44 5.81
CA ARG A 16 4.35 0.83 5.82
C ARG A 16 4.17 0.12 4.48
N ILE A 17 4.24 -1.22 4.49
CA ILE A 17 3.92 -2.02 3.31
C ILE A 17 2.40 -1.93 3.14
N LYS A 18 1.95 -1.34 2.05
CA LYS A 18 0.54 -1.41 1.64
C LYS A 18 0.44 -2.55 0.63
N GLN A 19 -0.44 -3.50 0.93
CA GLN A 19 -0.80 -4.52 -0.02
C GLN A 19 -1.96 -4.03 -0.88
N SER A 20 -1.87 -4.36 -2.16
CA SER A 20 -2.90 -4.13 -3.16
C SER A 20 -3.25 -5.48 -3.80
N CYS A 21 -4.43 -5.58 -4.38
CA CYS A 21 -4.93 -6.76 -5.06
C CYS A 21 -5.14 -6.42 -6.54
N VAL A 22 -4.37 -7.07 -7.41
CA VAL A 22 -4.56 -7.03 -8.86
C VAL A 22 -5.69 -8.00 -9.21
N VAL A 23 -6.67 -7.52 -9.96
CA VAL A 23 -7.81 -8.30 -10.42
C VAL A 23 -7.69 -8.55 -11.91
N ARG A 24 -7.62 -9.82 -12.31
CA ARG A 24 -7.75 -10.24 -13.71
C ARG A 24 -8.96 -11.12 -13.92
N ILE A 25 -9.57 -10.99 -15.09
CA ILE A 25 -10.69 -11.81 -15.53
C ILE A 25 -10.39 -12.27 -16.95
N GLU A 26 -10.38 -13.57 -17.18
CA GLU A 26 -9.96 -14.21 -18.43
C GLU A 26 -8.59 -13.72 -18.91
N GLY A 27 -7.66 -13.56 -17.96
CA GLY A 27 -6.30 -13.05 -18.22
C GLY A 27 -6.22 -11.54 -18.47
N LYS A 28 -7.34 -10.82 -18.58
CA LYS A 28 -7.38 -9.37 -18.77
C LYS A 28 -7.33 -8.64 -17.44
N LEU A 29 -6.45 -7.64 -17.32
CA LEU A 29 -6.42 -6.74 -16.17
C LEU A 29 -7.71 -5.90 -16.12
N ILE A 30 -8.46 -6.05 -15.03
CA ILE A 30 -9.67 -5.27 -14.77
C ILE A 30 -9.35 -4.07 -13.87
N GLY A 31 -8.45 -4.25 -12.89
CA GLY A 31 -8.04 -3.15 -12.03
C GLY A 31 -7.10 -3.57 -10.91
N VAL A 32 -6.73 -2.58 -10.10
CA VAL A 32 -5.95 -2.75 -8.87
C VAL A 32 -6.74 -2.17 -7.72
N ILE A 33 -6.97 -2.98 -6.70
CA ILE A 33 -7.74 -2.64 -5.52
C ILE A 33 -6.78 -2.46 -4.35
N SER A 34 -6.90 -1.36 -3.61
CA SER A 34 -6.17 -1.15 -2.35
C SER A 34 -7.09 -1.20 -1.13
N ARG A 35 -8.42 -1.12 -1.34
CA ARG A 35 -9.45 -1.23 -0.29
C ARG A 35 -10.67 -1.98 -0.81
N THR A 36 -11.31 -2.78 0.04
CA THR A 36 -12.50 -3.56 -0.34
C THR A 36 -13.66 -2.69 -0.86
N SER A 37 -13.74 -1.43 -0.45
CA SER A 37 -14.72 -0.45 -0.96
C SER A 37 -14.54 -0.08 -2.44
N GLU A 38 -13.40 -0.43 -3.05
CA GLU A 38 -13.10 -0.15 -4.48
C GLU A 38 -13.60 -1.27 -5.40
N ILE A 39 -14.24 -2.32 -4.85
CA ILE A 39 -14.86 -3.38 -5.65
C ILE A 39 -16.03 -2.79 -6.44
N THR A 40 -15.89 -2.84 -7.77
CA THR A 40 -16.87 -2.30 -8.72
C THR A 40 -18.03 -3.27 -8.96
N PRO A 41 -19.18 -2.79 -9.49
CA PRO A 41 -20.29 -3.67 -9.88
C PRO A 41 -19.88 -4.77 -10.87
N ILE A 42 -18.99 -4.45 -11.82
CA ILE A 42 -18.46 -5.43 -12.78
C ILE A 42 -17.72 -6.55 -12.05
N MET A 43 -16.85 -6.23 -11.09
CA MET A 43 -16.15 -7.25 -10.30
C MET A 43 -17.12 -8.14 -9.51
N ARG A 44 -18.20 -7.56 -8.96
CA ARG A 44 -19.25 -8.32 -8.24
C ARG A 44 -20.01 -9.29 -9.16
N GLN A 45 -20.17 -8.96 -10.45
CA GLN A 45 -20.78 -9.88 -11.43
C GLN A 45 -19.96 -11.16 -11.63
N HIS A 46 -18.66 -11.14 -11.30
CA HIS A 46 -17.78 -12.31 -11.31
C HIS A 46 -17.56 -12.90 -9.91
N ALA A 47 -18.50 -12.68 -8.99
CA ALA A 47 -18.45 -13.16 -7.60
C ALA A 47 -17.22 -12.72 -6.79
N ILE A 48 -16.55 -11.62 -7.18
CA ILE A 48 -15.49 -11.03 -6.37
C ILE A 48 -16.11 -10.34 -5.15
N THR A 49 -15.77 -10.82 -3.96
CA THR A 49 -16.31 -10.35 -2.68
C THR A 49 -15.28 -9.58 -1.87
N GLU A 50 -15.77 -8.75 -0.95
CA GLU A 50 -14.93 -8.03 0.03
C GLU A 50 -14.11 -8.99 0.89
N GLU A 51 -14.66 -10.16 1.22
CA GLU A 51 -13.93 -11.18 1.97
C GLU A 51 -12.74 -11.74 1.17
N SER A 52 -12.95 -12.11 -0.10
CA SER A 52 -11.89 -12.65 -0.96
C SER A 52 -10.75 -11.64 -1.15
N VAL A 53 -11.09 -10.39 -1.47
CA VAL A 53 -10.14 -9.30 -1.63
C VAL A 53 -9.49 -8.93 -0.30
N GLY A 54 -10.26 -8.90 0.80
CA GLY A 54 -9.78 -8.56 2.13
C GLY A 54 -8.70 -9.50 2.63
N ARG A 55 -8.83 -10.81 2.38
CA ARG A 55 -7.79 -11.81 2.71
C ARG A 55 -6.49 -11.56 1.94
N VAL A 56 -6.58 -11.09 0.69
CA VAL A 56 -5.40 -10.73 -0.12
C VAL A 56 -4.77 -9.43 0.37
N LEU A 57 -5.57 -8.40 0.65
CA LEU A 57 -5.10 -7.10 1.16
C LEU A 57 -4.52 -7.18 2.59
N ALA A 58 -4.97 -8.15 3.39
CA ALA A 58 -4.43 -8.43 4.73
C ALA A 58 -3.20 -9.34 4.70
N GLY A 59 -2.80 -9.85 3.53
CA GLY A 59 -1.62 -10.69 3.36
C GLY A 59 -1.81 -12.11 3.85
N MET A 60 -3.04 -12.49 4.20
CA MET A 60 -3.40 -13.85 4.59
C MET A 60 -3.33 -14.79 3.37
N ARG A 61 -3.46 -14.24 2.16
CA ARG A 61 -3.27 -14.95 0.89
C ARG A 61 -2.43 -14.12 -0.07
N ARG A 62 -1.50 -14.77 -0.77
CA ARG A 62 -0.76 -14.16 -1.89
C ARG A 62 -1.61 -13.97 -3.14
N GLY A 63 -2.68 -14.74 -3.26
CA GLY A 63 -3.62 -14.67 -4.37
C GLY A 63 -4.73 -15.70 -4.23
N ASP A 64 -5.69 -15.63 -5.14
CA ASP A 64 -6.81 -16.55 -5.24
C ASP A 64 -7.23 -16.72 -6.71
N SER A 65 -7.81 -17.86 -7.05
CA SER A 65 -8.25 -18.13 -8.42
C SER A 65 -9.51 -18.98 -8.40
N PHE A 66 -10.52 -18.57 -9.15
CA PHE A 66 -11.79 -19.29 -9.21
C PHE A 66 -12.56 -18.96 -10.50
N TYR A 67 -13.53 -19.81 -10.85
CA TYR A 67 -14.37 -19.62 -12.02
C TYR A 67 -15.75 -19.08 -11.63
N CYS A 68 -16.08 -17.89 -12.14
CA CYS A 68 -17.44 -17.32 -12.10
C CYS A 68 -17.60 -16.30 -13.23
N ASN A 69 -18.44 -16.62 -14.22
CA ASN A 69 -18.60 -15.81 -15.43
C ASN A 69 -17.27 -15.47 -16.12
N GLY A 70 -16.29 -16.39 -16.04
CA GLY A 70 -14.90 -16.19 -16.46
C GLY A 70 -13.91 -16.71 -15.41
N LEU A 71 -12.66 -16.93 -15.81
CA LEU A 71 -11.57 -17.22 -14.87
C LEU A 71 -11.20 -15.93 -14.14
N VAL A 72 -11.38 -15.89 -12.82
CA VAL A 72 -11.00 -14.77 -11.97
C VAL A 72 -9.66 -15.08 -11.30
N GLU A 73 -8.74 -14.12 -11.33
CA GLU A 73 -7.46 -14.18 -10.66
C GLU A 73 -7.29 -12.94 -9.78
N LEU A 74 -7.11 -13.16 -8.48
CA LEU A 74 -6.77 -12.14 -7.49
C LEU A 74 -5.30 -12.32 -7.12
N MET A 75 -4.49 -11.27 -7.25
CA MET A 75 -3.06 -11.35 -6.96
C MET A 75 -2.64 -10.24 -6.00
N GLY A 76 -2.10 -10.62 -4.84
CA GLY A 76 -1.50 -9.70 -3.89
C GLY A 76 -0.20 -9.12 -4.44
N THR A 77 -0.06 -7.82 -4.34
CA THR A 77 1.14 -7.06 -4.72
C THR A 77 1.48 -6.09 -3.59
N GLU A 78 2.77 -5.97 -3.30
CA GLU A 78 3.28 -5.09 -2.25
C GLU A 78 3.84 -3.82 -2.87
N PHE A 79 3.32 -2.67 -2.43
CA PHE A 79 3.94 -1.39 -2.71
C PHE A 79 4.54 -0.82 -1.43
N ALA A 80 5.84 -0.51 -1.48
CA ALA A 80 6.52 0.20 -0.42
C ALA A 80 6.22 1.69 -0.54
N GLU A 81 5.34 2.22 0.30
CA GLU A 81 5.17 3.66 0.44
C GLU A 81 6.25 4.19 1.38
N THR A 82 7.26 4.87 0.81
CA THR A 82 8.28 5.56 1.60
C THR A 82 7.71 6.92 2.04
N ARG A 83 7.24 7.02 3.29
CA ARG A 83 6.83 8.31 3.86
C ARG A 83 8.02 8.95 4.55
N LEU A 84 8.57 10.01 3.95
CA LEU A 84 9.56 10.87 4.62
C LEU A 84 8.85 11.62 5.75
N LEU A 85 9.25 11.36 6.99
CA LEU A 85 8.81 12.14 8.15
C LEU A 85 9.59 13.46 8.13
N HIS A 86 8.94 14.56 7.72
CA HIS A 86 9.49 15.89 7.94
C HIS A 86 9.41 16.20 9.45
N GLN A 87 10.56 16.28 10.13
CA GLN A 87 10.61 16.92 11.43
C GLN A 87 10.35 18.41 11.25
N GLN A 88 9.34 18.94 11.92
CA GLN A 88 9.13 20.38 12.03
C GLN A 88 10.37 21.00 12.67
N ALA A 89 11.07 21.86 11.95
CA ALA A 89 12.10 22.70 12.54
C ALA A 89 11.41 23.69 13.50
N HIS A 90 11.72 23.58 14.79
CA HIS A 90 11.37 24.61 15.78
C HIS A 90 12.17 25.89 15.45
N PRO A 91 11.54 27.05 15.20
CA PRO A 91 12.27 28.30 15.15
C PRO A 91 12.48 28.79 16.60
N SER A 92 13.64 28.50 17.17
CA SER A 92 14.09 29.16 18.41
C SER A 92 15.39 29.90 18.13
N VAL A 93 15.28 31.13 17.62
CA VAL A 93 16.34 32.14 17.77
C VAL A 93 15.67 33.46 18.14
N GLN A 94 15.65 33.76 19.45
CA GLN A 94 15.58 35.14 19.91
C GLN A 94 16.94 35.78 19.58
N ALA A 95 16.96 36.76 18.68
CA ALA A 95 18.09 37.65 18.56
C ALA A 95 17.88 38.82 19.52
N VAL A 96 18.66 38.85 20.59
CA VAL A 96 18.91 40.03 21.42
C VAL A 96 20.09 40.76 20.78
N ALA A 97 19.87 41.98 20.31
CA ALA A 97 20.86 43.05 20.19
C ALA A 97 20.12 44.39 20.07
#